data_AF-A0A3B9SGL7-F1
#
_entry.id   AF-A0A3B9SGL7-F1
#
_cell.length_a   1.000
_cell.length_b   1.000
_cell.length_c   1.000
_cell.angle_alpha   90.00
_cell.angle_beta   90.00
_cell.angle_gamma   90.00
#
_symmetry.space_group_name_H-M   'P 1'
#
loop_
_entity.id
_entity.type
_entity.pdbx_description
1 polymer ?
#
loop_
_entity_poly.entity_id
_entity_poly.type
_entity_poly.pdbx_seq_one_letter_code
_entity_poly.pdbx_strand_id
1 'polypeptide(L)'
;MNIKDYLENNILICDGAFGTFYSQFYGTEILPERAVLTHPERVLDIHGQYVSSGARLLRTATFAVNKESLNCDFDEIKKYIKNAFALAKKAAEGKNVFVAADIGPIMADKAEYTEISDAFLEEGADIFVFETLPGIKELLPALEFIKSKNEKAFIICQVAVNSYGYTQTGESIKDIFEEAKGNPYIDAIGTNCSIGPSHMYEVLSETELPENKYVCAFPNAGYPTLIQNRFVYNSNVNYFCDKTEEIAALGVNIIGGCCGTNPGYISELDKREIKLSERKKTVVHKKEHFYESDKKQGLFFDSKINKKIIAVELDPPKGTDYGELMATASYLKSEGVDAITFADSPSGRTRASSILMSVKVKNETGAVVMPHICCRDTNAIGLSSQILGAYLNGIRNFLVITGDPVPGVSRDDVKSVFNFDSVKLMRFIREMNETCFTEDNVFYGGAVSYSKKNTDSEIKRILLKKEAGATFFLTQPVYDDKDIETLEYIKRKTGVKMLCGIMPLVSKRNANFIKNEITGITVPNSIVDLYDESMTKEEGRAVGIKISADIMKKTYDFADGFYFTIPFNRTQTAKALLLEAKKLS
;
A
#
# COMPACT_ATOMS: atom_id res chain seq x y z
N MET A 1 -16.04 18.48 -34.66
CA MET A 1 -16.83 18.24 -33.43
C MET A 1 -15.85 18.23 -32.27
N ASN A 2 -16.15 18.90 -31.14
CA ASN A 2 -15.30 18.82 -29.95
C ASN A 2 -15.60 17.51 -29.19
N ILE A 3 -14.62 16.92 -28.50
CA ILE A 3 -14.80 15.73 -27.67
C ILE A 3 -15.84 15.92 -26.57
N LYS A 4 -15.92 17.12 -25.95
CA LYS A 4 -16.93 17.44 -24.93
C LYS A 4 -18.34 17.37 -25.51
N ASP A 5 -18.58 18.01 -26.65
CA ASP A 5 -19.88 17.96 -27.35
C ASP A 5 -20.29 16.51 -27.70
N TYR A 6 -19.32 15.66 -28.03
CA TYR A 6 -19.59 14.24 -28.29
C TYR A 6 -20.03 13.50 -27.04
N LEU A 7 -19.32 13.70 -25.92
CA LEU A 7 -19.56 13.04 -24.63
C LEU A 7 -20.86 13.46 -23.94
N GLU A 8 -21.43 14.62 -24.29
CA GLU A 8 -22.75 15.04 -23.79
C GLU A 8 -23.87 14.07 -24.19
N ASN A 9 -23.74 13.42 -25.35
CA ASN A 9 -24.82 12.62 -25.94
C ASN A 9 -24.42 11.17 -26.24
N ASN A 10 -23.13 10.83 -26.14
CA ASN A 10 -22.62 9.52 -26.54
C ASN A 10 -21.60 8.97 -25.55
N ILE A 11 -21.57 7.65 -25.45
CA ILE A 11 -20.41 6.93 -24.90
C ILE A 11 -19.28 6.98 -25.92
N LEU A 12 -18.07 7.32 -25.47
CA LEU A 12 -16.88 7.34 -26.32
C LEU A 12 -16.14 6.00 -26.21
N ILE A 13 -16.05 5.29 -27.33
CA ILE A 13 -15.30 4.02 -27.43
C ILE A 13 -13.86 4.32 -27.82
N CYS A 14 -12.93 4.07 -26.90
CA CYS A 14 -11.49 4.11 -27.11
C CYS A 14 -10.98 2.81 -27.75
N ASP A 15 -9.78 2.85 -28.30
CA ASP A 15 -9.09 1.66 -28.79
C ASP A 15 -8.75 0.63 -27.68
N GLY A 16 -8.25 -0.53 -28.12
CA GLY A 16 -7.76 -1.60 -27.27
C GLY A 16 -6.25 -1.50 -27.02
N ALA A 17 -5.61 -2.61 -26.65
CA ALA A 17 -4.16 -2.62 -26.44
C ALA A 17 -3.39 -2.33 -27.73
N PHE A 18 -2.42 -1.42 -27.65
CA PHE A 18 -1.45 -1.26 -28.73
C PHE A 18 -0.34 -2.31 -28.63
N GLY A 19 0.39 -2.35 -27.51
CA GLY A 19 1.58 -3.20 -27.36
C GLY A 19 1.32 -4.71 -27.48
N THR A 20 0.39 -5.24 -26.69
CA THR A 20 0.10 -6.70 -26.73
C THR A 20 -0.47 -7.14 -28.07
N PHE A 21 -1.33 -6.33 -28.71
CA PHE A 21 -1.87 -6.64 -30.03
C PHE A 21 -0.80 -6.53 -31.12
N TYR A 22 0.05 -5.49 -31.10
CA TYR A 22 1.15 -5.30 -32.04
C TYR A 22 2.11 -6.50 -32.03
N SER A 23 2.56 -6.92 -30.84
CA SER A 23 3.47 -8.05 -30.68
C SER A 23 2.85 -9.36 -31.18
N GLN A 24 1.57 -9.61 -30.84
CA GLN A 24 0.85 -10.82 -31.25
C GLN A 24 0.59 -10.85 -32.76
N PHE A 25 0.11 -9.75 -33.34
CA PHE A 25 -0.31 -9.67 -34.74
C PHE A 25 0.88 -9.77 -35.70
N TYR A 26 2.00 -9.12 -35.38
CA TYR A 26 3.22 -9.15 -36.19
C TYR A 26 4.24 -10.22 -35.78
N GLY A 27 3.96 -10.98 -34.71
CA GLY A 27 4.88 -12.00 -34.20
C GLY A 27 6.25 -11.45 -33.85
N THR A 28 6.31 -10.31 -33.16
CA THR A 28 7.55 -9.56 -32.91
C THR A 28 7.71 -9.17 -31.44
N GLU A 29 8.96 -9.03 -31.01
CA GLU A 29 9.33 -8.50 -29.70
C GLU A 29 9.73 -7.01 -29.77
N ILE A 30 9.69 -6.40 -30.96
CA ILE A 30 9.96 -4.97 -31.12
C ILE A 30 8.85 -4.17 -30.43
N LEU A 31 9.24 -3.24 -29.56
CA LEU A 31 8.34 -2.30 -28.91
C LEU A 31 7.59 -1.44 -29.95
N PRO A 32 6.27 -1.22 -29.80
CA PRO A 32 5.50 -0.44 -30.76
C PRO A 32 6.01 1.01 -30.86
N GLU A 33 6.52 1.59 -29.77
CA GLU A 33 7.12 2.93 -29.76
C GLU A 33 8.33 3.00 -30.70
N ARG A 34 9.16 1.95 -30.74
CA ARG A 34 10.31 1.87 -31.67
C ARG A 34 9.85 1.66 -33.11
N ALA A 35 8.77 0.90 -33.30
CA ALA A 35 8.19 0.64 -34.60
C ALA A 35 7.66 1.92 -35.29
N VAL A 36 7.37 2.99 -34.53
CA VAL A 36 6.98 4.30 -35.11
C VAL A 36 7.99 4.80 -36.13
N LEU A 37 9.29 4.58 -35.91
CA LEU A 37 10.35 5.03 -36.83
C LEU A 37 10.83 3.91 -37.77
N THR A 38 10.82 2.65 -37.32
CA THR A 38 11.39 1.53 -38.08
C THR A 38 10.37 0.80 -38.96
N HIS A 39 9.10 0.79 -38.55
CA HIS A 39 7.97 0.11 -39.21
C HIS A 39 6.68 0.94 -39.13
N PRO A 40 6.68 2.22 -39.56
CA PRO A 40 5.53 3.12 -39.44
C PRO A 40 4.27 2.59 -40.13
N GLU A 41 4.42 1.78 -41.18
CA GLU A 41 3.32 1.11 -41.87
C GLU A 41 2.54 0.16 -40.96
N ARG A 42 3.23 -0.52 -40.03
CA ARG A 42 2.62 -1.45 -39.09
C ARG A 42 1.84 -0.71 -38.01
N VAL A 43 2.39 0.38 -37.51
CA VAL A 43 1.72 1.25 -36.53
C VAL A 43 0.45 1.87 -37.14
N LEU A 44 0.54 2.36 -38.38
CA LEU A 44 -0.61 2.87 -39.13
C LEU A 44 -1.69 1.80 -39.35
N ASP A 45 -1.28 0.58 -39.70
CA ASP A 45 -2.21 -0.55 -39.88
C ASP A 45 -2.96 -0.87 -38.59
N ILE A 46 -2.29 -0.95 -37.44
CA ILE A 46 -2.96 -1.20 -36.14
C ILE A 46 -3.99 -0.10 -35.83
N HIS A 47 -3.65 1.18 -35.98
CA HIS A 47 -4.63 2.26 -35.83
C HIS A 47 -5.79 2.11 -36.81
N GLY A 48 -5.51 1.79 -38.08
CA GLY A 48 -6.52 1.57 -39.12
C GLY A 48 -7.48 0.44 -38.77
N GLN A 49 -6.99 -0.65 -38.17
CA GLN A 49 -7.81 -1.76 -37.69
C GLN A 49 -8.73 -1.31 -36.55
N TYR A 50 -8.23 -0.59 -35.54
CA TYR A 50 -9.08 -0.08 -34.45
C TYR A 50 -10.17 0.89 -34.94
N VAL A 51 -9.83 1.79 -35.86
CA VAL A 51 -10.81 2.69 -36.48
C VAL A 51 -11.89 1.92 -37.23
N SER A 52 -11.50 0.88 -37.98
CA SER A 52 -12.44 0.04 -38.73
C SER A 52 -13.31 -0.81 -37.82
N SER A 53 -12.83 -1.11 -36.61
CA SER A 53 -13.56 -1.78 -35.54
C SER A 53 -14.46 -0.87 -34.71
N GLY A 54 -14.58 0.42 -35.04
CA GLY A 54 -15.51 1.32 -34.35
C GLY A 54 -14.88 2.19 -33.26
N ALA A 55 -13.55 2.16 -33.05
CA ALA A 55 -12.90 3.10 -32.14
C ALA A 55 -13.17 4.55 -32.59
N ARG A 56 -13.52 5.40 -31.63
CA ARG A 56 -13.76 6.84 -31.79
C ARG A 56 -12.72 7.70 -31.08
N LEU A 57 -11.88 7.10 -30.23
CA LEU A 57 -10.68 7.71 -29.66
C LEU A 57 -9.50 6.76 -29.89
N LEU A 58 -8.43 7.27 -30.51
CA LEU A 58 -7.16 6.56 -30.63
C LEU A 58 -6.14 7.14 -29.64
N ARG A 59 -5.40 6.27 -28.97
CA ARG A 59 -4.19 6.63 -28.23
C ARG A 59 -2.97 6.50 -29.15
N THR A 60 -2.08 7.48 -29.16
CA THR A 60 -0.82 7.37 -29.91
C THR A 60 0.02 6.20 -29.40
N ALA A 61 0.85 5.59 -30.26
CA ALA A 61 1.79 4.54 -29.86
C ALA A 61 2.99 5.13 -29.09
N THR A 62 2.74 5.76 -27.95
CA THR A 62 3.71 6.57 -27.19
C THR A 62 3.73 6.32 -25.68
N PHE A 63 3.01 5.31 -25.18
CA PHE A 63 2.99 4.94 -23.76
C PHE A 63 4.37 4.96 -23.09
N ALA A 64 5.37 4.30 -23.70
CA ALA A 64 6.74 4.24 -23.18
C ALA A 64 7.72 5.25 -23.81
N VAL A 65 7.24 6.33 -24.44
CA VAL A 65 8.12 7.36 -25.04
C VAL A 65 8.55 8.37 -23.97
N ASN A 66 9.61 8.00 -23.24
CA ASN A 66 10.31 8.85 -22.26
C ASN A 66 11.81 8.48 -22.22
N LYS A 67 12.64 9.35 -21.63
CA LYS A 67 14.11 9.22 -21.58
C LYS A 67 14.54 7.88 -21.00
N GLU A 68 13.94 7.46 -19.90
CA GLU A 68 14.27 6.23 -19.19
C GLU A 68 13.92 4.98 -20.01
N SER A 69 12.71 4.94 -20.57
CA SER A 69 12.18 3.75 -21.25
C SER A 69 12.80 3.50 -22.62
N LEU A 70 13.06 4.58 -23.38
CA LEU A 70 13.70 4.47 -24.70
C LEU A 70 15.22 4.52 -24.63
N ASN A 71 15.78 5.00 -23.51
CA ASN A 71 17.21 5.25 -23.30
C ASN A 71 17.78 6.18 -24.37
N CYS A 72 17.13 7.33 -24.56
CA CYS A 72 17.52 8.37 -25.51
C CYS A 72 17.34 9.78 -24.94
N ASP A 73 17.85 10.78 -25.67
CA ASP A 73 17.68 12.19 -25.32
C ASP A 73 16.32 12.75 -25.75
N PHE A 74 16.04 13.99 -25.34
CA PHE A 74 14.75 14.62 -25.60
C PHE A 74 14.53 14.99 -27.07
N ASP A 75 15.59 15.23 -27.84
CA ASP A 75 15.47 15.53 -29.28
C ASP A 75 15.05 14.27 -30.06
N GLU A 76 15.51 13.09 -29.65
CA GLU A 76 15.01 11.83 -30.17
C GLU A 76 13.56 11.56 -29.75
N ILE A 77 13.18 11.85 -28.50
CA ILE A 77 11.80 11.75 -28.01
C ILE A 77 10.85 12.58 -28.86
N LYS A 78 11.20 13.83 -29.19
CA LYS A 78 10.40 14.69 -30.08
C LYS A 78 10.15 14.04 -31.44
N LYS A 79 11.13 13.30 -32.00
CA LYS A 79 10.94 12.56 -33.27
C LYS A 79 9.93 11.44 -33.13
N TYR A 80 9.98 10.67 -32.04
CA TYR A 80 8.99 9.62 -31.77
C TYR A 80 7.59 10.20 -31.62
N ILE A 81 7.42 11.25 -30.81
CA ILE A 81 6.14 11.94 -30.60
C ILE A 81 5.55 12.42 -31.93
N LYS A 82 6.34 13.17 -32.70
CA LYS A 82 5.93 13.69 -34.01
C LYS A 82 5.43 12.61 -34.96
N ASN A 83 6.21 11.54 -35.13
CA ASN A 83 5.86 10.48 -36.06
C ASN A 83 4.65 9.67 -35.56
N ALA A 84 4.59 9.34 -34.26
CA ALA A 84 3.47 8.59 -33.69
C ALA A 84 2.16 9.37 -33.80
N PHE A 85 2.19 10.67 -33.47
CA PHE A 85 1.01 11.54 -33.58
C PHE A 85 0.55 11.67 -35.05
N ALA A 86 1.48 11.87 -35.98
CA ALA A 86 1.17 11.94 -37.40
C ALA A 86 0.53 10.65 -37.93
N LEU A 87 1.00 9.47 -37.51
CA LEU A 87 0.44 8.17 -37.91
C LEU A 87 -1.00 7.98 -37.39
N ALA A 88 -1.25 8.30 -36.11
CA ALA A 88 -2.59 8.23 -35.54
C ALA A 88 -3.56 9.22 -36.22
N LYS A 89 -3.11 10.47 -36.48
CA LYS A 89 -3.88 11.47 -37.24
C LYS A 89 -4.20 11.01 -38.66
N LYS A 90 -3.23 10.39 -39.34
CA LYS A 90 -3.43 9.80 -40.68
C LYS A 90 -4.46 8.68 -40.67
N ALA A 91 -4.47 7.83 -39.65
CA ALA A 91 -5.48 6.77 -39.51
C ALA A 91 -6.91 7.32 -39.31
N ALA A 92 -7.01 8.45 -38.60
CA ALA A 92 -8.26 9.16 -38.29
C ALA A 92 -8.73 10.13 -39.39
N GLU A 93 -7.88 10.46 -40.37
CA GLU A 93 -8.16 11.46 -41.40
C GLU A 93 -9.46 11.13 -42.18
N GLY A 94 -10.33 12.15 -42.32
CA GLY A 94 -11.63 12.01 -43.00
C GLY A 94 -12.67 11.19 -42.24
N LYS A 95 -12.40 10.80 -40.99
CA LYS A 95 -13.28 9.99 -40.14
C LYS A 95 -13.66 10.72 -38.87
N ASN A 96 -14.76 10.34 -38.25
CA ASN A 96 -15.21 10.92 -36.97
C ASN A 96 -14.48 10.23 -35.80
N VAL A 97 -13.16 10.41 -35.72
CA VAL A 97 -12.28 9.77 -34.72
C VAL A 97 -11.35 10.82 -34.12
N PHE A 98 -11.29 10.86 -32.79
CA PHE A 98 -10.38 11.69 -32.01
C PHE A 98 -9.02 11.01 -31.84
N VAL A 99 -7.96 11.79 -31.66
CA VAL A 99 -6.60 11.30 -31.41
C VAL A 99 -6.08 11.93 -30.12
N ALA A 100 -5.66 11.11 -29.17
CA ALA A 100 -5.08 11.53 -27.91
C ALA A 100 -3.57 11.27 -27.87
N ALA A 101 -2.83 12.23 -27.32
CA ALA A 101 -1.47 12.06 -26.87
C ALA A 101 -1.46 11.11 -25.67
N ASP A 102 -0.94 9.90 -25.87
CA ASP A 102 -0.87 8.86 -24.85
C ASP A 102 0.48 8.89 -24.12
N ILE A 103 0.45 9.05 -22.80
CA ILE A 103 1.62 9.26 -21.96
C ILE A 103 1.54 8.31 -20.76
N GLY A 104 2.46 7.34 -20.70
CA GLY A 104 2.57 6.39 -19.60
C GLY A 104 3.32 6.95 -18.38
N PRO A 105 3.54 6.12 -17.34
CA PRO A 105 4.17 6.56 -16.10
C PRO A 105 5.68 6.82 -16.27
N ILE A 106 6.13 8.00 -15.83
CA ILE A 106 7.55 8.38 -15.73
C ILE A 106 7.99 8.23 -14.27
N MET A 107 9.01 7.40 -14.00
CA MET A 107 9.41 7.08 -12.62
C MET A 107 10.49 8.01 -12.08
N ALA A 108 11.49 8.34 -12.89
CA ALA A 108 12.66 9.12 -12.47
C ALA A 108 12.37 10.63 -12.29
N ASP A 109 12.18 11.36 -13.39
CA ASP A 109 12.01 12.82 -13.37
C ASP A 109 10.60 13.22 -13.81
N LYS A 110 9.76 13.58 -12.83
CA LYS A 110 8.37 13.97 -13.08
C LYS A 110 8.23 15.27 -13.87
N ALA A 111 9.28 16.09 -13.95
CA ALA A 111 9.25 17.29 -14.80
C ALA A 111 9.13 16.94 -16.30
N GLU A 112 9.55 15.73 -16.69
CA GLU A 112 9.50 15.27 -18.08
C GLU A 112 8.07 15.18 -18.63
N TYR A 113 7.04 14.99 -17.78
CA TYR A 113 5.64 15.05 -18.23
C TYR A 113 5.32 16.38 -18.93
N THR A 114 5.86 17.49 -18.41
CA THR A 114 5.65 18.81 -19.00
C THR A 114 6.35 18.93 -20.35
N GLU A 115 7.60 18.45 -20.46
CA GLU A 115 8.37 18.49 -21.71
C GLU A 115 7.68 17.67 -22.81
N ILE A 116 7.28 16.42 -22.50
CA ILE A 116 6.56 15.54 -23.44
C ILE A 116 5.24 16.18 -23.87
N SER A 117 4.49 16.77 -22.93
CA SER A 117 3.24 17.44 -23.24
C SER A 117 3.43 18.64 -24.17
N ASP A 118 4.50 19.42 -23.99
CA ASP A 118 4.85 20.53 -24.87
C ASP A 118 5.16 20.04 -26.29
N ALA A 119 5.91 18.95 -26.43
CA ALA A 119 6.20 18.34 -27.73
C ALA A 119 4.92 17.87 -28.46
N PHE A 120 3.93 17.36 -27.74
CA PHE A 120 2.62 17.04 -28.32
C PHE A 120 1.81 18.29 -28.70
N LEU A 121 1.86 19.34 -27.88
CA LEU A 121 1.23 20.63 -28.20
C LEU A 121 1.82 21.26 -29.46
N GLU A 122 3.14 21.18 -29.65
CA GLU A 122 3.84 21.63 -30.88
C GLU A 122 3.31 20.93 -32.14
N GLU A 123 2.94 19.65 -32.03
CA GLU A 123 2.36 18.85 -33.13
C GLU A 123 0.83 19.02 -33.26
N GLY A 124 0.21 19.83 -32.39
CA GLY A 124 -1.22 20.17 -32.44
C GLY A 124 -2.14 19.23 -31.68
N ALA A 125 -1.64 18.53 -30.65
CA ALA A 125 -2.48 17.74 -29.76
C ALA A 125 -3.41 18.63 -28.91
N ASP A 126 -4.68 18.23 -28.84
CA ASP A 126 -5.72 18.86 -28.05
C ASP A 126 -6.41 17.88 -27.08
N ILE A 127 -6.00 16.61 -27.07
CA ILE A 127 -6.47 15.58 -26.15
C ILE A 127 -5.25 14.86 -25.58
N PHE A 128 -5.20 14.71 -24.26
CA PHE A 128 -4.11 14.08 -23.53
C PHE A 128 -4.65 12.95 -22.67
N VAL A 129 -4.00 11.80 -22.73
CA VAL A 129 -4.29 10.63 -21.90
C VAL A 129 -3.02 10.32 -21.13
N PHE A 130 -3.05 10.54 -19.82
CA PHE A 130 -2.04 10.06 -18.90
C PHE A 130 -2.52 8.73 -18.34
N GLU A 131 -1.95 7.61 -18.79
CA GLU A 131 -2.46 6.27 -18.47
C GLU A 131 -1.54 5.44 -17.57
N THR A 132 -2.14 4.47 -16.86
CA THR A 132 -1.44 3.52 -15.97
C THR A 132 -0.62 4.20 -14.86
N LEU A 133 -1.11 5.33 -14.34
CA LEU A 133 -0.40 6.10 -13.33
C LEU A 133 -0.45 5.41 -11.95
N PRO A 134 0.62 5.56 -11.13
CA PRO A 134 0.59 5.15 -9.72
C PRO A 134 -0.26 6.09 -8.84
N GLY A 135 -0.51 7.31 -9.30
CA GLY A 135 -1.28 8.38 -8.64
C GLY A 135 -1.28 9.64 -9.51
N ILE A 136 -2.09 10.65 -9.18
CA ILE A 136 -2.32 11.82 -10.05
C ILE A 136 -1.67 13.13 -9.57
N LYS A 137 -1.24 13.21 -8.29
CA LYS A 137 -0.65 14.42 -7.67
C LYS A 137 0.51 15.00 -8.46
N GLU A 138 1.39 14.12 -8.93
CA GLU A 138 2.64 14.49 -9.59
C GLU A 138 2.43 15.10 -10.97
N LEU A 139 1.23 14.96 -11.56
CA LEU A 139 0.91 15.51 -12.87
C LEU A 139 0.56 17.00 -12.83
N LEU A 140 0.22 17.56 -11.66
CA LEU A 140 -0.32 18.91 -11.55
C LEU A 140 0.48 19.97 -12.36
N PRO A 141 1.83 20.00 -12.33
CA PRO A 141 2.60 20.95 -13.14
C PRO A 141 2.39 20.78 -14.66
N ALA A 142 2.31 19.55 -15.15
CA ALA A 142 2.09 19.27 -16.57
C ALA A 142 0.65 19.62 -16.98
N LEU A 143 -0.34 19.33 -16.13
CA LEU A 143 -1.73 19.66 -16.41
C LEU A 143 -1.96 21.18 -16.51
N GLU A 144 -1.39 21.93 -15.56
CA GLU A 144 -1.43 23.38 -15.56
C GLU A 144 -0.73 23.96 -16.81
N PHE A 145 0.44 23.41 -17.15
CA PHE A 145 1.17 23.81 -18.35
C PHE A 145 0.33 23.60 -19.63
N ILE A 146 -0.26 22.42 -19.80
CA ILE A 146 -1.12 22.11 -20.96
C ILE A 146 -2.25 23.14 -21.07
N LYS A 147 -2.98 23.38 -19.97
CA LYS A 147 -4.12 24.32 -19.97
C LYS A 147 -3.69 25.77 -20.20
N SER A 148 -2.47 26.16 -19.78
CA SER A 148 -1.92 27.49 -20.05
C SER A 148 -1.62 27.73 -21.54
N LYS A 149 -1.26 26.68 -22.27
CA LYS A 149 -0.95 26.73 -23.72
C LYS A 149 -2.19 26.50 -24.58
N ASN A 150 -3.09 25.63 -24.12
CA ASN A 150 -4.33 25.29 -24.78
C ASN A 150 -5.42 25.08 -23.73
N GLU A 151 -6.16 26.14 -23.41
CA GLU A 151 -7.26 26.13 -22.43
C GLU A 151 -8.34 25.08 -22.77
N LYS A 152 -8.51 24.79 -24.06
CA LYS A 152 -9.50 23.83 -24.58
C LYS A 152 -9.02 22.39 -24.61
N ALA A 153 -7.74 22.13 -24.29
CA ALA A 153 -7.21 20.77 -24.28
C ALA A 153 -8.04 19.88 -23.34
N PHE A 154 -8.34 18.66 -23.75
CA PHE A 154 -9.09 17.69 -22.96
C PHE A 154 -8.14 16.71 -22.28
N ILE A 155 -8.14 16.66 -20.94
CA ILE A 155 -7.17 15.88 -20.18
C ILE A 155 -7.86 14.70 -19.49
N ILE A 156 -7.39 13.50 -19.81
CA ILE A 156 -7.80 12.22 -19.22
C ILE A 156 -6.66 11.70 -18.35
N CYS A 157 -6.93 11.43 -17.08
CA CYS A 157 -5.98 10.74 -16.18
C CYS A 157 -6.51 9.36 -15.83
N GLN A 158 -5.66 8.34 -15.86
CA GLN A 158 -6.03 6.97 -15.52
C GLN A 158 -5.01 6.37 -14.56
N VAL A 159 -5.50 5.74 -13.50
CA VAL A 159 -4.68 5.05 -12.51
C VAL A 159 -4.83 3.54 -12.62
N ALA A 160 -3.75 2.81 -12.35
CA ALA A 160 -3.78 1.35 -12.29
C ALA A 160 -4.04 0.89 -10.85
N VAL A 161 -5.16 0.19 -10.63
CA VAL A 161 -5.57 -0.32 -9.31
C VAL A 161 -5.63 -1.84 -9.29
N ASN A 162 -5.42 -2.44 -8.12
CA ASN A 162 -5.63 -3.87 -7.91
C ASN A 162 -7.13 -4.20 -7.76
N SER A 163 -7.46 -5.47 -7.57
CA SER A 163 -8.84 -5.95 -7.41
C SER A 163 -9.57 -5.40 -6.17
N TYR A 164 -8.85 -4.72 -5.27
CA TYR A 164 -9.39 -4.08 -4.09
C TYR A 164 -9.52 -2.55 -4.26
N GLY A 165 -9.22 -2.00 -5.45
CA GLY A 165 -9.34 -0.57 -5.72
C GLY A 165 -8.14 0.28 -5.28
N TYR A 166 -6.96 -0.31 -5.04
CA TYR A 166 -5.76 0.44 -4.61
C TYR A 166 -4.68 0.47 -5.69
N THR A 167 -4.02 1.61 -5.81
CA THR A 167 -2.80 1.75 -6.62
C THR A 167 -1.59 1.07 -5.96
N GLN A 168 -0.48 0.97 -6.69
CA GLN A 168 0.78 0.42 -6.14
C GLN A 168 1.39 1.28 -5.01
N THR A 169 1.01 2.57 -4.93
CA THR A 169 1.41 3.47 -3.84
C THR A 169 0.52 3.32 -2.61
N GLY A 170 -0.56 2.54 -2.72
CA GLY A 170 -1.54 2.31 -1.65
C GLY A 170 -2.58 3.42 -1.53
N GLU A 171 -2.85 4.16 -2.61
CA GLU A 171 -3.92 5.14 -2.67
C GLU A 171 -5.19 4.47 -3.19
N SER A 172 -6.33 4.72 -2.55
CA SER A 172 -7.62 4.15 -2.94
C SER A 172 -8.21 4.89 -4.14
N ILE A 173 -9.01 4.20 -4.95
CA ILE A 173 -9.68 4.81 -6.09
C ILE A 173 -10.64 5.93 -5.65
N LYS A 174 -11.25 5.78 -4.48
CA LYS A 174 -12.12 6.78 -3.86
C LYS A 174 -11.37 8.08 -3.57
N ASP A 175 -10.21 8.00 -2.94
CA ASP A 175 -9.37 9.17 -2.63
C ASP A 175 -8.90 9.85 -3.92
N ILE A 176 -8.55 9.07 -4.93
CA ILE A 176 -8.10 9.58 -6.24
C ILE A 176 -9.23 10.30 -6.98
N PHE A 177 -10.47 9.77 -6.93
CA PHE A 177 -11.62 10.41 -7.54
C PHE A 177 -12.00 11.72 -6.83
N GLU A 178 -11.92 11.77 -5.50
CA GLU A 178 -12.15 13.02 -4.75
C GLU A 178 -11.05 14.05 -5.03
N GLU A 179 -9.80 13.62 -5.14
CA GLU A 179 -8.71 14.50 -5.56
C GLU A 179 -8.90 15.05 -6.98
N ALA A 180 -9.28 14.19 -7.92
CA ALA A 180 -9.58 14.60 -9.28
C ALA A 180 -10.75 15.58 -9.33
N LYS A 181 -11.81 15.35 -8.55
CA LYS A 181 -12.97 16.24 -8.41
C LYS A 181 -12.56 17.67 -8.03
N GLY A 182 -11.57 17.80 -7.15
CA GLY A 182 -11.00 19.08 -6.71
C GLY A 182 -10.01 19.73 -7.69
N ASN A 183 -9.55 19.02 -8.73
CA ASN A 183 -8.57 19.52 -9.68
C ASN A 183 -9.25 20.14 -10.93
N PRO A 184 -9.11 21.45 -11.19
CA PRO A 184 -9.79 22.12 -12.31
C PRO A 184 -9.24 21.74 -13.69
N TYR A 185 -8.04 21.18 -13.77
CA TYR A 185 -7.37 20.89 -15.04
C TYR A 185 -7.72 19.51 -15.62
N ILE A 186 -8.21 18.59 -14.78
CA ILE A 186 -8.62 17.25 -15.21
C ILE A 186 -10.04 17.32 -15.78
N ASP A 187 -10.26 16.84 -17.00
CA ASP A 187 -11.59 16.74 -17.61
C ASP A 187 -12.20 15.34 -17.39
N ALA A 188 -11.37 14.29 -17.45
CA ALA A 188 -11.79 12.92 -17.18
C ALA A 188 -10.81 12.18 -16.26
N ILE A 189 -11.35 11.29 -15.42
CA ILE A 189 -10.58 10.44 -14.50
C ILE A 189 -11.07 9.00 -14.59
N GLY A 190 -10.21 8.02 -14.34
CA GLY A 190 -10.65 6.64 -14.35
C GLY A 190 -9.56 5.62 -14.07
N THR A 191 -9.83 4.38 -14.46
CA THR A 191 -8.90 3.27 -14.27
C THR A 191 -8.63 2.54 -15.58
N ASN A 192 -7.40 2.07 -15.72
CA ASN A 192 -6.98 1.20 -16.81
C ASN A 192 -6.01 0.14 -16.29
N CYS A 193 -5.85 -0.94 -17.07
CA CYS A 193 -4.90 -2.00 -16.78
C CYS A 193 -5.17 -2.74 -15.43
N SER A 194 -4.21 -3.57 -15.01
CA SER A 194 -4.13 -4.35 -13.75
C SER A 194 -5.25 -5.37 -13.45
N ILE A 195 -6.50 -5.10 -13.80
CA ILE A 195 -7.67 -5.91 -13.49
C ILE A 195 -8.51 -6.17 -14.74
N GLY A 196 -9.23 -7.29 -14.73
CA GLY A 196 -10.22 -7.62 -15.74
C GLY A 196 -11.56 -6.88 -15.52
N PRO A 197 -12.53 -7.06 -16.43
CA PRO A 197 -13.73 -6.25 -16.46
C PRO A 197 -14.69 -6.50 -15.27
N SER A 198 -14.74 -7.71 -14.68
CA SER A 198 -15.57 -7.95 -13.49
C SER A 198 -15.06 -7.24 -12.25
N HIS A 199 -13.76 -7.36 -11.93
CA HIS A 199 -13.21 -6.63 -10.78
C HIS A 199 -13.26 -5.12 -11.01
N MET A 200 -13.12 -4.64 -12.26
CA MET A 200 -13.29 -3.22 -12.55
C MET A 200 -14.74 -2.76 -12.32
N TYR A 201 -15.73 -3.58 -12.70
CA TYR A 201 -17.13 -3.33 -12.36
C TYR A 201 -17.33 -3.30 -10.84
N GLU A 202 -16.82 -4.29 -10.10
CA GLU A 202 -16.93 -4.35 -8.64
C GLU A 202 -16.37 -3.08 -7.98
N VAL A 203 -15.12 -2.72 -8.31
CA VAL A 203 -14.46 -1.51 -7.80
C VAL A 203 -15.25 -0.24 -8.11
N LEU A 204 -15.69 -0.06 -9.36
CA LEU A 204 -16.45 1.15 -9.74
C LEU A 204 -17.87 1.17 -9.18
N SER A 205 -18.51 0.01 -9.01
CA SER A 205 -19.87 -0.10 -8.46
C SER A 205 -19.95 0.23 -6.98
N GLU A 206 -18.83 0.09 -6.26
CA GLU A 206 -18.69 0.42 -4.84
C GLU A 206 -18.08 1.81 -4.61
N THR A 207 -17.70 2.52 -5.68
CA THR A 207 -17.07 3.84 -5.62
C THR A 207 -18.04 4.93 -6.07
N GLU A 208 -18.05 6.07 -5.37
CA GLU A 208 -18.81 7.24 -5.82
C GLU A 208 -18.09 7.93 -6.99
N LEU A 209 -18.76 8.02 -8.14
CA LEU A 209 -18.19 8.61 -9.35
C LEU A 209 -18.22 10.15 -9.30
N PRO A 210 -17.12 10.84 -9.63
CA PRO A 210 -16.99 12.29 -9.44
C PRO A 210 -17.91 13.10 -10.37
N GLU A 211 -18.98 13.71 -9.83
CA GLU A 211 -20.07 14.36 -10.58
C GLU A 211 -19.63 15.40 -11.63
N ASN A 212 -18.53 16.12 -11.38
CA ASN A 212 -18.04 17.20 -12.24
C ASN A 212 -16.96 16.77 -13.25
N LYS A 213 -16.65 15.47 -13.35
CA LYS A 213 -15.65 14.91 -14.27
C LYS A 213 -16.28 13.84 -15.15
N TYR A 214 -15.77 13.65 -16.36
CA TYR A 214 -16.05 12.44 -17.13
C TYR A 214 -15.34 11.24 -16.50
N VAL A 215 -15.95 10.06 -16.57
CA VAL A 215 -15.34 8.83 -16.03
C VAL A 215 -14.93 7.90 -17.17
N CYS A 216 -13.75 7.27 -17.05
CA CYS A 216 -13.26 6.29 -18.00
C CYS A 216 -12.89 4.95 -17.36
N ALA A 217 -13.00 3.85 -18.11
CA ALA A 217 -12.72 2.51 -17.60
C ALA A 217 -12.21 1.57 -18.72
N PHE A 218 -10.91 1.23 -18.69
CA PHE A 218 -10.25 0.42 -19.73
C PHE A 218 -9.69 -0.89 -19.13
N PRO A 219 -10.54 -1.91 -18.90
CA PRO A 219 -10.09 -3.17 -18.31
C PRO A 219 -9.19 -3.98 -19.25
N ASN A 220 -8.42 -4.91 -18.68
CA ASN A 220 -7.73 -5.95 -19.44
C ASN A 220 -8.72 -7.00 -19.94
N ALA A 221 -8.34 -7.80 -20.94
CA ALA A 221 -9.12 -8.96 -21.42
C ALA A 221 -9.14 -10.15 -20.44
N GLY A 222 -9.18 -9.89 -19.12
CA GLY A 222 -9.01 -10.87 -18.06
C GLY A 222 -7.60 -10.89 -17.47
N TYR A 223 -7.28 -11.93 -16.70
CA TYR A 223 -5.94 -12.13 -16.16
C TYR A 223 -5.07 -12.90 -17.15
N PRO A 224 -3.81 -12.47 -17.37
CA PRO A 224 -2.93 -13.21 -18.25
C PRO A 224 -2.61 -14.56 -17.63
N THR A 225 -2.75 -15.62 -18.41
CA THR A 225 -2.26 -16.95 -18.03
C THR A 225 -0.81 -17.07 -18.50
N LEU A 226 0.11 -17.47 -17.61
CA LEU A 226 1.49 -17.75 -18.00
C LEU A 226 1.55 -19.16 -18.59
N ILE A 227 1.71 -19.26 -19.91
CA ILE A 227 1.89 -20.53 -20.62
C ILE A 227 3.28 -20.50 -21.25
N GLN A 228 4.17 -21.40 -20.84
CA GLN A 228 5.54 -21.50 -21.38
C GLN A 228 6.30 -20.16 -21.39
N ASN A 229 6.31 -19.42 -20.27
CA ASN A 229 6.93 -18.09 -20.13
C ASN A 229 6.36 -16.97 -21.02
N ARG A 230 5.19 -17.17 -21.65
CA ARG A 230 4.46 -16.12 -22.38
C ARG A 230 3.14 -15.82 -21.68
N PHE A 231 2.81 -14.54 -21.60
CA PHE A 231 1.49 -14.10 -21.12
C PHE A 231 0.46 -14.30 -22.23
N VAL A 232 -0.53 -15.15 -22.01
CA VAL A 232 -1.63 -15.43 -22.93
C VAL A 232 -2.95 -14.99 -22.30
N TYR A 233 -3.72 -14.19 -23.02
CA TYR A 233 -5.10 -13.86 -22.65
C TYR A 233 -6.05 -14.79 -23.41
N ASN A 234 -6.93 -15.49 -22.69
CA ASN A 234 -7.97 -16.31 -23.34
C ASN A 234 -9.00 -15.39 -24.01
N SER A 235 -9.46 -15.75 -25.20
CA SER A 235 -10.51 -15.00 -25.89
C SER A 235 -11.80 -15.03 -25.06
N ASN A 236 -12.22 -13.87 -24.55
CA ASN A 236 -13.41 -13.71 -23.72
C ASN A 236 -14.26 -12.50 -24.17
N VAL A 237 -14.25 -12.21 -25.49
CA VAL A 237 -14.87 -11.02 -26.10
C VAL A 237 -16.29 -10.74 -25.59
N ASN A 238 -17.20 -11.73 -25.63
CA ASN A 238 -18.58 -11.52 -25.18
C ASN A 238 -18.67 -11.15 -23.70
N TYR A 239 -17.97 -11.90 -22.84
CA TYR A 239 -17.91 -11.62 -21.40
C TYR A 239 -17.32 -10.24 -21.09
N PHE A 240 -16.26 -9.86 -21.81
CA PHE A 240 -15.67 -8.54 -21.68
C PHE A 240 -16.68 -7.45 -22.05
N CYS A 241 -17.38 -7.60 -23.17
CA CYS A 241 -18.36 -6.63 -23.62
C CYS A 241 -19.59 -6.56 -22.71
N ASP A 242 -20.10 -7.70 -22.23
CA ASP A 242 -21.19 -7.77 -21.23
C ASP A 242 -20.83 -6.96 -19.98
N LYS A 243 -19.62 -7.17 -19.44
CA LYS A 243 -19.17 -6.45 -18.25
C LYS A 243 -18.85 -4.99 -18.52
N THR A 244 -18.40 -4.64 -19.71
CA THR A 244 -18.13 -3.23 -20.08
C THR A 244 -19.43 -2.45 -20.24
N GLU A 245 -20.50 -3.10 -20.72
CA GLU A 245 -21.85 -2.55 -20.75
C GLU A 245 -22.41 -2.34 -19.34
N GLU A 246 -22.20 -3.29 -18.42
CA GLU A 246 -22.51 -3.10 -16.99
C GLU A 246 -21.72 -1.93 -16.38
N ILE A 247 -20.44 -1.77 -16.71
CA ILE A 247 -19.60 -0.63 -16.28
C ILE A 247 -20.14 0.69 -16.83
N ALA A 248 -20.47 0.75 -18.12
CA ALA A 248 -21.06 1.93 -18.74
C ALA A 248 -22.38 2.32 -18.08
N ALA A 249 -23.18 1.32 -17.64
CA ALA A 249 -24.43 1.52 -16.90
C ALA A 249 -24.26 2.08 -15.47
N LEU A 250 -23.02 2.22 -14.97
CA LEU A 250 -22.71 2.96 -13.73
C LEU A 250 -22.62 4.48 -13.97
N GLY A 251 -22.62 4.92 -15.24
CA GLY A 251 -22.43 6.31 -15.65
C GLY A 251 -21.00 6.64 -16.08
N VAL A 252 -20.23 5.62 -16.50
CA VAL A 252 -18.93 5.78 -17.17
C VAL A 252 -19.15 6.35 -18.57
N ASN A 253 -18.33 7.33 -18.97
CA ASN A 253 -18.50 8.08 -20.22
C ASN A 253 -17.59 7.58 -21.35
N ILE A 254 -16.41 7.05 -20.99
CA ILE A 254 -15.39 6.61 -21.95
C ILE A 254 -15.03 5.15 -21.62
N ILE A 255 -15.28 4.25 -22.56
CA ILE A 255 -14.98 2.82 -22.42
C ILE A 255 -13.96 2.40 -23.47
N GLY A 256 -13.18 1.37 -23.20
CA GLY A 256 -12.15 0.90 -24.12
C GLY A 256 -11.49 -0.34 -23.56
N GLY A 257 -10.30 -0.64 -24.07
CA GLY A 257 -9.53 -1.79 -23.61
C GLY A 257 -8.08 -1.48 -23.30
N CYS A 258 -7.51 -2.24 -22.37
CA CYS A 258 -6.08 -2.26 -22.11
C CYS A 258 -5.51 -3.63 -22.54
N CYS A 259 -4.52 -4.17 -21.83
CA CYS A 259 -3.79 -5.38 -22.22
C CYS A 259 -4.70 -6.57 -22.58
N GLY A 260 -4.40 -7.22 -23.71
CA GLY A 260 -5.14 -8.38 -24.22
C GLY A 260 -6.39 -8.05 -25.06
N THR A 261 -6.83 -6.78 -25.10
CA THR A 261 -7.94 -6.36 -25.95
C THR A 261 -7.43 -6.03 -27.35
N ASN A 262 -8.04 -6.64 -28.37
CA ASN A 262 -7.69 -6.47 -29.79
C ASN A 262 -8.89 -5.84 -30.56
N PRO A 263 -8.77 -5.54 -31.87
CA PRO A 263 -9.85 -4.92 -32.63
C PRO A 263 -11.17 -5.71 -32.63
N GLY A 264 -11.16 -7.02 -32.37
CA GLY A 264 -12.37 -7.82 -32.21
C GLY A 264 -13.21 -7.44 -30.97
N TYR A 265 -12.56 -7.03 -29.88
CA TYR A 265 -13.25 -6.53 -28.67
C TYR A 265 -13.94 -5.20 -28.96
N ILE A 266 -13.23 -4.28 -29.62
CA ILE A 266 -13.76 -2.95 -29.95
C ILE A 266 -14.92 -3.06 -30.95
N SER A 267 -14.81 -3.94 -31.95
CA SER A 267 -15.89 -4.21 -32.89
C SER A 267 -17.13 -4.77 -32.21
N GLU A 268 -16.97 -5.67 -31.24
CA GLU A 268 -18.11 -6.21 -30.51
C GLU A 268 -18.73 -5.19 -29.55
N LEU A 269 -17.93 -4.33 -28.92
CA LEU A 269 -18.43 -3.20 -28.12
C LEU A 269 -19.25 -2.21 -28.96
N ASP A 270 -18.74 -1.81 -30.13
CA ASP A 270 -19.41 -0.84 -31.02
C ASP A 270 -20.79 -1.35 -31.46
N LYS A 271 -20.91 -2.64 -31.78
CA LYS A 271 -22.19 -3.28 -32.13
C LYS A 271 -23.25 -3.25 -31.02
N ARG A 272 -22.84 -3.07 -29.75
CA ARG A 272 -23.79 -3.01 -28.63
C ARG A 272 -24.55 -1.69 -28.54
N GLU A 273 -24.11 -0.67 -29.27
CA GLU A 273 -24.74 0.66 -29.29
C GLU A 273 -25.03 1.24 -27.90
N ILE A 274 -24.08 1.04 -26.96
CA ILE A 274 -24.22 1.40 -25.55
C ILE A 274 -24.58 2.89 -25.42
N LYS A 275 -25.67 3.17 -24.72
CA LYS A 275 -26.17 4.54 -24.49
C LYS A 275 -25.66 5.09 -23.17
N LEU A 276 -25.64 6.43 -23.06
CA LEU A 276 -25.41 7.10 -21.79
C LEU A 276 -26.46 6.64 -20.77
N SER A 277 -26.00 6.39 -19.56
CA SER A 277 -26.85 6.09 -18.42
C SER A 277 -26.76 7.24 -17.41
N GLU A 278 -27.86 7.51 -16.71
CA GLU A 278 -27.79 8.34 -15.52
C GLU A 278 -26.89 7.66 -14.49
N ARG A 279 -26.02 8.45 -13.84
CA ARG A 279 -25.15 7.92 -12.78
C ARG A 279 -26.01 7.33 -11.69
N LYS A 280 -25.83 6.03 -11.45
CA LYS A 280 -26.44 5.39 -10.29
C LYS A 280 -25.81 6.02 -9.06
N LYS A 281 -26.62 6.63 -8.19
CA LYS A 281 -26.15 6.94 -6.83
C LYS A 281 -25.69 5.63 -6.22
N THR A 282 -24.43 5.57 -5.83
CA THR A 282 -23.86 4.43 -5.13
C THR A 282 -24.71 4.22 -3.88
N VAL A 283 -25.60 3.22 -3.91
CA VAL A 283 -26.26 2.76 -2.70
C VAL A 283 -25.18 2.01 -1.96
N VAL A 284 -24.39 2.73 -1.16
CA VAL A 284 -23.53 2.10 -0.17
C VAL A 284 -24.50 1.33 0.72
N HIS A 285 -24.65 0.03 0.45
CA HIS A 285 -25.31 -0.87 1.38
C HIS A 285 -24.43 -0.91 2.61
N LYS A 286 -24.60 0.06 3.51
CA LYS A 286 -24.41 -0.19 4.93
C LYS A 286 -25.35 -1.34 5.24
N LYS A 287 -24.83 -2.56 5.23
CA LYS A 287 -25.53 -3.68 5.86
C LYS A 287 -25.65 -3.29 7.31
N GLU A 288 -26.80 -2.73 7.70
CA GLU A 288 -27.21 -2.62 9.08
C GLU A 288 -27.42 -4.04 9.60
N HIS A 289 -26.32 -4.70 9.97
CA HIS A 289 -26.37 -5.87 10.79
C HIS A 289 -26.47 -5.38 12.23
N PHE A 290 -27.68 -5.44 12.78
CA PHE A 290 -27.93 -5.28 14.20
C PHE A 290 -27.27 -6.44 14.96
N TYR A 291 -26.00 -6.27 15.30
CA TYR A 291 -25.41 -6.89 16.48
C TYR A 291 -25.39 -5.83 17.58
N GLU A 292 -25.94 -6.15 18.74
CA GLU A 292 -25.60 -5.46 19.98
C GLU A 292 -24.12 -5.71 20.26
N SER A 293 -23.24 -4.95 19.60
CA SER A 293 -21.90 -4.74 20.12
C SER A 293 -22.00 -3.57 21.09
N ASP A 294 -21.72 -3.84 22.37
CA ASP A 294 -21.14 -2.80 23.20
C ASP A 294 -20.05 -2.14 22.35
N LYS A 295 -20.21 -0.86 22.01
CA LYS A 295 -19.16 -0.06 21.36
C LYS A 295 -17.91 -0.14 22.24
N LYS A 296 -17.08 -1.16 22.04
CA LYS A 296 -15.85 -1.34 22.78
C LYS A 296 -14.86 -0.36 22.18
N GLN A 297 -14.85 0.81 22.82
CA GLN A 297 -13.90 1.89 22.62
C GLN A 297 -12.49 1.36 22.37
N GLY A 298 -11.82 2.01 21.43
CA GLY A 298 -10.52 1.60 20.97
C GLY A 298 -9.43 1.66 22.02
N LEU A 299 -8.82 0.51 22.27
CA LEU A 299 -7.72 0.31 23.22
C LEU A 299 -8.01 0.74 24.68
N PHE A 300 -7.17 0.22 25.57
CA PHE A 300 -7.12 0.56 26.99
C PHE A 300 -6.75 2.01 27.31
N PHE A 301 -6.24 2.78 26.34
CA PHE A 301 -5.73 4.13 26.57
C PHE A 301 -6.83 5.12 26.96
N ASP A 302 -7.99 5.07 26.33
CA ASP A 302 -9.07 6.04 26.56
C ASP A 302 -9.75 5.86 27.93
N SER A 303 -9.77 4.63 28.44
CA SER A 303 -10.30 4.32 29.78
C SER A 303 -9.35 4.66 30.94
N LYS A 304 -8.10 5.07 30.65
CA LYS A 304 -7.00 5.15 31.62
C LYS A 304 -6.29 6.51 31.63
N ILE A 305 -7.06 7.59 31.69
CA ILE A 305 -6.54 8.93 31.93
C ILE A 305 -5.66 8.90 33.20
N ASN A 306 -4.39 9.31 33.08
CA ASN A 306 -3.38 9.38 34.15
C ASN A 306 -2.82 8.05 34.70
N LYS A 307 -2.99 6.90 34.01
CA LYS A 307 -2.34 5.63 34.41
C LYS A 307 -1.35 5.16 33.35
N LYS A 308 -0.16 4.70 33.77
CA LYS A 308 0.83 4.08 32.88
C LYS A 308 0.30 2.75 32.35
N ILE A 309 0.32 2.59 31.02
CA ILE A 309 -0.04 1.34 30.35
C ILE A 309 1.12 0.35 30.42
N ILE A 310 0.83 -0.93 30.61
CA ILE A 310 1.82 -2.00 30.61
C ILE A 310 1.48 -3.01 29.52
N ALA A 311 2.31 -3.07 28.49
CA ALA A 311 2.28 -4.12 27.48
C ALA A 311 3.47 -5.08 27.69
N VAL A 312 3.27 -6.37 27.49
CA VAL A 312 4.32 -7.38 27.71
C VAL A 312 4.46 -8.28 26.49
N GLU A 313 5.66 -8.31 25.89
CA GLU A 313 6.02 -9.19 24.79
C GLU A 313 6.36 -10.59 25.28
N LEU A 314 5.73 -11.58 24.66
CA LEU A 314 6.15 -12.98 24.73
C LEU A 314 6.53 -13.46 23.33
N ASP A 315 7.65 -14.16 23.24
CA ASP A 315 8.12 -14.73 21.99
C ASP A 315 7.33 -16.02 21.67
N PRO A 316 6.67 -16.11 20.50
CA PRO A 316 6.11 -17.38 20.05
C PRO A 316 7.19 -18.48 19.99
N PRO A 317 6.82 -19.74 20.28
CA PRO A 317 7.80 -20.83 20.36
C PRO A 317 8.45 -21.15 19.02
N LYS A 318 9.65 -21.73 19.07
CA LYS A 318 10.38 -22.28 17.90
C LYS A 318 9.82 -23.65 17.46
N GLY A 319 9.24 -24.39 18.40
CA GLY A 319 8.67 -25.71 18.19
C GLY A 319 7.29 -25.79 18.84
N THR A 320 6.92 -26.97 19.32
CA THR A 320 5.59 -27.23 19.87
C THR A 320 5.45 -26.93 21.37
N ASP A 321 6.55 -26.78 22.10
CA ASP A 321 6.52 -26.45 23.53
C ASP A 321 6.20 -24.97 23.76
N TYR A 322 5.01 -24.71 24.31
CA TYR A 322 4.51 -23.39 24.68
C TYR A 322 4.23 -23.27 26.19
N GLY A 323 4.65 -24.23 27.03
CA GLY A 323 4.23 -24.32 28.44
C GLY A 323 4.58 -23.08 29.26
N GLU A 324 5.84 -22.63 29.21
CA GLU A 324 6.30 -21.42 29.91
C GLU A 324 5.58 -20.16 29.39
N LEU A 325 5.32 -20.08 28.07
CA LEU A 325 4.59 -18.95 27.47
C LEU A 325 3.17 -18.86 28.05
N MET A 326 2.44 -19.98 28.11
CA MET A 326 1.07 -20.00 28.64
C MET A 326 1.01 -19.75 30.15
N ALA A 327 1.98 -20.28 30.91
CA ALA A 327 2.09 -20.01 32.34
C ALA A 327 2.32 -18.52 32.60
N THR A 328 3.24 -17.90 31.86
CA THR A 328 3.50 -16.46 31.96
C THR A 328 2.30 -15.64 31.50
N ALA A 329 1.64 -16.00 30.40
CA ALA A 329 0.46 -15.29 29.93
C ALA A 329 -0.69 -15.31 30.95
N SER A 330 -0.93 -16.46 31.59
CA SER A 330 -1.94 -16.62 32.65
C SER A 330 -1.62 -15.74 33.86
N TYR A 331 -0.34 -15.69 34.26
CA TYR A 331 0.13 -14.81 35.32
C TYR A 331 -0.03 -13.32 34.97
N LEU A 332 0.35 -12.92 33.75
CA LEU A 332 0.20 -11.54 33.29
C LEU A 332 -1.26 -11.09 33.31
N LYS A 333 -2.19 -11.99 32.94
CA LYS A 333 -3.63 -11.74 33.04
C LYS A 333 -4.07 -11.55 34.49
N SER A 334 -3.63 -12.40 35.43
CA SER A 334 -4.01 -12.27 36.85
C SER A 334 -3.49 -10.98 37.48
N GLU A 335 -2.38 -10.45 36.98
CA GLU A 335 -1.80 -9.18 37.43
C GLU A 335 -2.43 -7.94 36.78
N GLY A 336 -3.39 -8.10 35.86
CA GLY A 336 -4.10 -7.00 35.22
C GLY A 336 -3.26 -6.20 34.21
N VAL A 337 -2.31 -6.85 33.54
CA VAL A 337 -1.55 -6.26 32.42
C VAL A 337 -2.50 -5.85 31.29
N ASP A 338 -2.22 -4.70 30.66
CA ASP A 338 -3.08 -4.14 29.63
C ASP A 338 -3.09 -5.01 28.37
N ALA A 339 -1.92 -5.36 27.85
CA ALA A 339 -1.82 -6.18 26.65
C ALA A 339 -0.67 -7.17 26.71
N ILE A 340 -0.90 -8.37 26.17
CA ILE A 340 0.17 -9.33 25.88
C ILE A 340 0.41 -9.30 24.37
N THR A 341 1.64 -9.00 23.96
CA THR A 341 2.01 -8.84 22.56
C THR A 341 2.93 -9.96 22.11
N PHE A 342 2.89 -10.30 20.81
CA PHE A 342 3.58 -11.47 20.27
C PHE A 342 4.41 -11.10 19.05
N ALA A 343 5.72 -11.29 19.16
CA ALA A 343 6.66 -11.01 18.08
C ALA A 343 6.45 -11.95 16.88
N ASP A 344 6.39 -11.38 15.67
CA ASP A 344 6.20 -12.14 14.45
C ASP A 344 7.54 -12.47 13.78
N SER A 345 8.00 -13.71 14.01
CA SER A 345 9.27 -14.24 13.50
C SER A 345 10.41 -13.22 13.59
N PRO A 346 10.76 -12.76 14.81
CA PRO A 346 11.74 -11.70 15.02
C PRO A 346 13.11 -12.05 14.41
N SER A 347 13.83 -11.04 13.92
CA SER A 347 15.12 -11.20 13.22
C SER A 347 15.07 -12.11 11.99
N GLY A 348 13.90 -12.28 11.36
CA GLY A 348 13.73 -13.12 10.18
C GLY A 348 13.86 -14.62 10.45
N ARG A 349 13.65 -15.04 11.71
CA ARG A 349 13.77 -16.45 12.13
C ARG A 349 12.40 -17.03 12.42
N THR A 350 12.10 -18.18 11.84
CA THR A 350 10.80 -18.87 11.97
C THR A 350 10.42 -19.07 13.43
N ARG A 351 9.19 -18.66 13.76
CA ARG A 351 8.47 -18.96 15.00
C ARG A 351 7.06 -19.42 14.67
N ALA A 352 6.34 -19.94 15.66
CA ALA A 352 4.90 -20.08 15.55
C ALA A 352 4.25 -18.72 15.22
N SER A 353 3.16 -18.74 14.45
CA SER A 353 2.43 -17.53 14.04
C SER A 353 2.04 -16.69 15.25
N SER A 354 2.40 -15.39 15.22
CA SER A 354 2.03 -14.41 16.26
C SER A 354 0.51 -14.35 16.46
N ILE A 355 -0.26 -14.38 15.37
CA ILE A 355 -1.72 -14.33 15.37
C ILE A 355 -2.32 -15.58 16.00
N LEU A 356 -1.92 -16.78 15.54
CA LEU A 356 -2.49 -18.01 16.07
C LEU A 356 -2.14 -18.21 17.54
N MET A 357 -0.92 -17.80 17.97
CA MET A 357 -0.59 -17.79 19.39
C MET A 357 -1.40 -16.77 20.17
N SER A 358 -1.68 -15.60 19.61
CA SER A 358 -2.56 -14.60 20.21
C SER A 358 -3.97 -15.15 20.40
N VAL A 359 -4.54 -15.84 19.39
CA VAL A 359 -5.85 -16.49 19.49
C VAL A 359 -5.87 -17.53 20.60
N LYS A 360 -4.84 -18.40 20.65
CA LYS A 360 -4.72 -19.42 21.69
C LYS A 360 -4.67 -18.82 23.09
N VAL A 361 -3.76 -17.87 23.32
CA VAL A 361 -3.60 -17.20 24.63
C VAL A 361 -4.88 -16.48 25.03
N LYS A 362 -5.51 -15.74 24.11
CA LYS A 362 -6.77 -15.06 24.36
C LYS A 362 -7.86 -16.06 24.79
N ASN A 363 -8.03 -17.15 24.05
CA ASN A 363 -9.10 -18.13 24.34
C ASN A 363 -8.88 -18.86 25.67
N GLU A 364 -7.64 -19.14 26.03
CA GLU A 364 -7.32 -19.89 27.26
C GLU A 364 -7.21 -19.00 28.51
N THR A 365 -6.86 -17.72 28.36
CA THR A 365 -6.61 -16.83 29.51
C THR A 365 -7.59 -15.66 29.61
N GLY A 366 -8.27 -15.28 28.52
CA GLY A 366 -9.03 -14.03 28.42
C GLY A 366 -8.15 -12.77 28.47
N ALA A 367 -6.84 -12.89 28.25
CA ALA A 367 -5.96 -11.75 28.07
C ALA A 367 -6.31 -10.98 26.80
N VAL A 368 -6.11 -9.66 26.85
CA VAL A 368 -6.12 -8.89 25.62
C VAL A 368 -4.75 -9.02 24.98
N VAL A 369 -4.80 -9.34 23.69
CA VAL A 369 -3.64 -9.72 22.90
C VAL A 369 -3.41 -8.73 21.78
N MET A 370 -2.14 -8.58 21.40
CA MET A 370 -1.69 -7.72 20.32
C MET A 370 -0.63 -8.45 19.48
N PRO A 371 -1.00 -9.23 18.46
CA PRO A 371 0.00 -9.81 17.57
C PRO A 371 0.76 -8.72 16.81
N HIS A 372 2.05 -8.96 16.57
CA HIS A 372 2.80 -8.20 15.59
C HIS A 372 2.43 -8.69 14.18
N ILE A 373 2.35 -7.77 13.22
CA ILE A 373 2.13 -8.04 11.80
C ILE A 373 3.35 -7.53 11.03
N CYS A 374 4.12 -8.46 10.46
CA CYS A 374 5.37 -8.17 9.76
C CYS A 374 5.16 -8.10 8.24
N CYS A 375 5.61 -7.02 7.59
CA CYS A 375 5.46 -6.86 6.13
C CYS A 375 6.53 -7.60 5.30
N ARG A 376 7.53 -8.22 5.94
CA ARG A 376 8.72 -8.76 5.29
C ARG A 376 8.44 -9.89 4.32
N ASP A 377 7.68 -10.88 4.77
CA ASP A 377 7.59 -12.22 4.18
C ASP A 377 6.19 -12.57 3.69
N THR A 378 5.21 -11.67 3.86
CA THR A 378 3.82 -11.87 3.42
C THR A 378 3.39 -10.75 2.46
N ASN A 379 2.73 -11.10 1.36
CA ASN A 379 2.19 -10.13 0.39
C ASN A 379 0.88 -9.50 0.90
N ALA A 380 0.34 -8.53 0.14
CA ALA A 380 -0.90 -7.85 0.50
C ALA A 380 -2.04 -8.83 0.78
N ILE A 381 -2.27 -9.83 -0.08
CA ILE A 381 -3.34 -10.82 0.08
C ILE A 381 -3.21 -11.59 1.40
N GLY A 382 -2.00 -12.07 1.71
CA GLY A 382 -1.74 -12.81 2.94
C GLY A 382 -1.92 -11.94 4.18
N LEU A 383 -1.46 -10.68 4.14
CA LEU A 383 -1.61 -9.73 5.24
C LEU A 383 -3.09 -9.39 5.47
N SER A 384 -3.86 -9.10 4.41
CA SER A 384 -5.30 -8.84 4.50
C SER A 384 -6.05 -10.04 5.08
N SER A 385 -5.76 -11.25 4.59
CA SER A 385 -6.35 -12.50 5.06
C SER A 385 -6.06 -12.75 6.55
N GLN A 386 -4.81 -12.51 6.98
CA GLN A 386 -4.40 -12.63 8.37
C GLN A 386 -5.13 -11.65 9.29
N ILE A 387 -5.26 -10.39 8.89
CA ILE A 387 -5.94 -9.34 9.69
C ILE A 387 -7.44 -9.63 9.77
N LEU A 388 -8.08 -10.02 8.66
CA LEU A 388 -9.48 -10.48 8.65
C LEU A 388 -9.67 -11.70 9.57
N GLY A 389 -8.80 -12.70 9.48
CA GLY A 389 -8.85 -13.89 10.33
C GLY A 389 -8.68 -13.56 11.81
N ALA A 390 -7.73 -12.67 12.14
CA ALA A 390 -7.53 -12.18 13.50
C ALA A 390 -8.78 -11.44 14.01
N TYR A 391 -9.38 -10.58 13.17
CA TYR A 391 -10.62 -9.87 13.48
C TYR A 391 -11.78 -10.83 13.76
N LEU A 392 -11.97 -11.86 12.94
CA LEU A 392 -13.02 -12.88 13.16
C LEU A 392 -12.81 -13.67 14.46
N ASN A 393 -11.57 -13.79 14.95
CA ASN A 393 -11.25 -14.37 16.26
C ASN A 393 -11.25 -13.33 17.41
N GLY A 394 -11.82 -12.15 17.15
CA GLY A 394 -11.99 -11.07 18.12
C GLY A 394 -10.69 -10.39 18.54
N ILE A 395 -9.62 -10.46 17.75
CA ILE A 395 -8.41 -9.68 17.96
C ILE A 395 -8.64 -8.29 17.36
N ARG A 396 -8.35 -7.25 18.13
CA ARG A 396 -8.55 -5.85 17.73
C ARG A 396 -7.29 -5.00 17.81
N ASN A 397 -6.21 -5.51 18.37
CA ASN A 397 -5.00 -4.74 18.58
C ASN A 397 -3.86 -5.35 17.78
N PHE A 398 -3.10 -4.52 17.07
CA PHE A 398 -1.97 -4.97 16.26
C PHE A 398 -0.75 -4.07 16.46
N LEU A 399 0.45 -4.66 16.43
CA LEU A 399 1.67 -3.90 16.20
C LEU A 399 2.11 -4.09 14.76
N VAL A 400 2.07 -3.03 13.95
CA VAL A 400 2.41 -3.11 12.53
C VAL A 400 3.87 -2.70 12.31
N ILE A 401 4.65 -3.62 11.75
CA ILE A 401 6.10 -3.45 11.55
C ILE A 401 6.51 -3.82 10.13
N THR A 402 7.55 -3.15 9.61
CA THR A 402 8.15 -3.53 8.31
C THR A 402 8.89 -4.86 8.40
N GLY A 403 9.53 -5.14 9.54
CA GLY A 403 10.31 -6.35 9.77
C GLY A 403 11.80 -6.19 9.46
N ASP A 404 12.61 -6.99 10.15
CA ASP A 404 14.06 -7.09 9.89
C ASP A 404 14.33 -7.93 8.64
N PRO A 405 15.30 -7.56 7.78
CA PRO A 405 15.59 -8.32 6.57
C PRO A 405 15.99 -9.77 6.87
N VAL A 406 15.70 -10.68 5.93
CA VAL A 406 16.12 -12.08 6.04
C VAL A 406 17.66 -12.17 6.14
N PRO A 407 18.22 -12.98 7.07
CA PRO A 407 19.66 -13.14 7.23
C PRO A 407 20.35 -13.56 5.93
N GLY A 408 21.56 -13.04 5.69
CA GLY A 408 22.28 -13.21 4.41
C GLY A 408 22.44 -14.67 3.95
N VAL A 409 22.69 -15.59 4.89
CA VAL A 409 22.89 -17.03 4.62
C VAL A 409 21.62 -17.72 4.08
N SER A 410 20.44 -17.12 4.28
CA SER A 410 19.15 -17.70 3.87
C SER A 410 18.47 -16.95 2.71
N ARG A 411 19.12 -15.94 2.13
CA ARG A 411 18.50 -15.09 1.08
C ARG A 411 18.33 -15.79 -0.26
N ASP A 412 19.18 -16.78 -0.56
CA ASP A 412 19.09 -17.54 -1.80
C ASP A 412 17.86 -18.49 -1.79
N ASP A 413 17.48 -18.97 -0.60
CA ASP A 413 16.38 -19.92 -0.42
C ASP A 413 15.05 -19.26 0.02
N VAL A 414 15.11 -18.09 0.68
CA VAL A 414 13.94 -17.39 1.23
C VAL A 414 13.82 -16.00 0.62
N LYS A 415 12.86 -15.83 -0.29
CA LYS A 415 12.53 -14.53 -0.87
C LYS A 415 11.78 -13.66 0.14
N SER A 416 12.27 -12.44 0.33
CA SER A 416 11.47 -11.41 0.99
C SER A 416 10.44 -10.85 0.01
N VAL A 417 9.23 -10.58 0.47
CA VAL A 417 8.13 -10.10 -0.37
C VAL A 417 8.06 -8.57 -0.37
N PHE A 418 8.12 -7.94 0.81
CA PHE A 418 8.07 -6.47 1.00
C PHE A 418 7.05 -5.74 0.12
N ASN A 419 5.88 -6.37 -0.11
CA ASN A 419 4.82 -5.76 -0.90
C ASN A 419 4.33 -4.46 -0.26
N PHE A 420 4.37 -4.38 1.07
CA PHE A 420 4.14 -3.18 1.86
C PHE A 420 5.33 -2.85 2.76
N ASP A 421 5.49 -1.58 3.09
CA ASP A 421 6.13 -1.20 4.34
C ASP A 421 5.06 -0.95 5.41
N SER A 422 5.48 -0.72 6.66
CA SER A 422 4.55 -0.47 7.76
C SER A 422 3.61 0.71 7.53
N VAL A 423 4.00 1.75 6.79
CA VAL A 423 3.13 2.90 6.50
C VAL A 423 2.06 2.51 5.50
N LYS A 424 2.44 1.81 4.41
CA LYS A 424 1.48 1.32 3.41
C LYS A 424 0.47 0.34 4.02
N LEU A 425 0.93 -0.61 4.84
CA LEU A 425 0.03 -1.53 5.52
C LEU A 425 -0.91 -0.80 6.50
N MET A 426 -0.43 0.21 7.23
CA MET A 426 -1.30 1.03 8.09
C MET A 426 -2.39 1.77 7.31
N ARG A 427 -2.07 2.35 6.14
CA ARG A 427 -3.08 2.98 5.26
C ARG A 427 -4.12 1.97 4.80
N PHE A 428 -3.68 0.77 4.42
CA PHE A 428 -4.57 -0.31 4.06
C PHE A 428 -5.48 -0.73 5.22
N ILE A 429 -4.95 -0.88 6.44
CA ILE A 429 -5.78 -1.20 7.62
C ILE A 429 -6.76 -0.06 7.95
N ARG A 430 -6.36 1.21 7.76
CA ARG A 430 -7.25 2.37 7.93
C ARG A 430 -8.48 2.25 7.04
N GLU A 431 -8.30 1.87 5.79
CA GLU A 431 -9.42 1.67 4.87
C GLU A 431 -10.21 0.39 5.18
N MET A 432 -9.55 -0.69 5.65
CA MET A 432 -10.28 -1.84 6.18
C MET A 432 -11.20 -1.45 7.35
N ASN A 433 -10.82 -0.48 8.19
CA ASN A 433 -11.72 0.06 9.22
C ASN A 433 -12.94 0.77 8.61
N GLU A 434 -12.80 1.40 7.44
CA GLU A 434 -13.90 2.08 6.76
C GLU A 434 -14.79 1.13 5.96
N THR A 435 -14.24 0.01 5.48
CA THR A 435 -14.90 -0.89 4.49
C THR A 435 -15.26 -2.26 5.06
N CYS A 436 -14.42 -2.86 5.89
CA CYS A 436 -14.58 -4.23 6.41
C CYS A 436 -14.95 -4.28 7.90
N PHE A 437 -14.43 -3.35 8.70
CA PHE A 437 -14.58 -3.33 10.16
C PHE A 437 -15.51 -2.19 10.62
N THR A 438 -16.61 -1.96 9.91
CA THR A 438 -17.50 -0.80 10.10
C THR A 438 -18.15 -0.71 11.47
N GLU A 439 -18.32 -1.84 12.16
CA GLU A 439 -19.00 -1.94 13.45
C GLU A 439 -18.06 -1.83 14.67
N ASP A 440 -16.81 -2.26 14.51
CA ASP A 440 -15.83 -2.38 15.59
C ASP A 440 -14.43 -2.28 14.97
N ASN A 441 -13.79 -1.12 15.09
CA ASN A 441 -12.52 -0.89 14.43
C ASN A 441 -11.41 -1.78 15.00
N VAL A 442 -10.41 -2.08 14.16
CA VAL A 442 -9.11 -2.52 14.64
C VAL A 442 -8.23 -1.32 14.99
N PHE A 443 -7.39 -1.49 16.00
CA PHE A 443 -6.43 -0.53 16.50
C PHE A 443 -5.03 -1.04 16.28
N TYR A 444 -4.15 -0.14 15.84
CA TYR A 444 -2.79 -0.51 15.52
C TYR A 444 -1.80 0.57 15.90
N GLY A 445 -0.60 0.12 16.24
CA GLY A 445 0.54 0.96 16.55
C GLY A 445 1.75 0.64 15.69
N GLY A 446 2.80 1.44 15.85
CA GLY A 446 4.06 1.26 15.12
C GLY A 446 5.27 1.10 16.04
N ALA A 447 6.35 0.54 15.51
CA ALA A 447 7.65 0.57 16.19
C ALA A 447 8.37 1.93 16.00
N VAL A 448 9.16 2.32 17.00
CA VAL A 448 10.08 3.48 17.01
C VAL A 448 11.52 2.99 17.14
N SER A 449 12.39 3.49 16.28
CA SER A 449 13.83 3.22 16.31
C SER A 449 14.62 4.50 16.64
N TYR A 450 15.24 4.54 17.82
CA TYR A 450 16.03 5.69 18.28
C TYR A 450 17.48 5.66 17.79
N SER A 451 17.97 4.48 17.38
CA SER A 451 19.38 4.22 17.05
C SER A 451 19.77 4.58 15.61
N LYS A 452 18.82 5.07 14.81
CA LYS A 452 19.11 5.55 13.45
C LYS A 452 19.97 6.80 13.52
N LYS A 453 20.97 6.89 12.63
CA LYS A 453 21.86 8.07 12.49
C LYS A 453 21.12 9.39 12.21
N ASN A 454 19.83 9.34 11.86
CA ASN A 454 19.01 10.50 11.52
C ASN A 454 17.66 10.45 12.26
N THR A 455 17.60 11.14 13.40
CA THR A 455 16.39 11.28 14.23
C THR A 455 15.25 11.99 13.50
N ASP A 456 15.54 12.96 12.64
CA ASP A 456 14.51 13.70 11.89
C ASP A 456 13.79 12.80 10.87
N SER A 457 14.53 11.89 10.22
CA SER A 457 13.96 10.87 9.34
C SER A 457 13.00 9.94 10.09
N GLU A 458 13.36 9.55 11.32
CA GLU A 458 12.49 8.73 12.15
C GLU A 458 11.23 9.50 12.59
N ILE A 459 11.37 10.77 12.99
CA ILE A 459 10.23 11.65 13.32
C ILE A 459 9.28 11.75 12.12
N LYS A 460 9.79 12.01 10.91
CA LYS A 460 8.98 12.06 9.69
C LYS A 460 8.23 10.75 9.46
N ARG A 461 8.89 9.60 9.69
CA ARG A 461 8.27 8.28 9.55
C ARG A 461 7.19 8.04 10.61
N ILE A 462 7.39 8.47 11.85
CA ILE A 462 6.38 8.38 12.92
C ILE A 462 5.16 9.22 12.57
N LEU A 463 5.36 10.44 12.06
CA LEU A 463 4.27 11.31 11.62
C LEU A 463 3.47 10.69 10.47
N LEU A 464 4.13 10.07 9.48
CA LEU A 464 3.46 9.33 8.42
C LEU A 464 2.65 8.14 8.95
N LYS A 465 3.18 7.39 9.94
CA LYS A 465 2.45 6.30 10.59
C LYS A 465 1.21 6.82 11.36
N LYS A 466 1.35 7.96 12.05
CA LYS A 466 0.24 8.63 12.75
C LYS A 466 -0.85 9.06 11.77
N GLU A 467 -0.47 9.67 10.65
CA GLU A 467 -1.40 10.06 9.58
C GLU A 467 -2.10 8.84 8.95
N ALA A 468 -1.39 7.71 8.84
CA ALA A 468 -1.95 6.42 8.42
C ALA A 468 -2.82 5.74 9.50
N GLY A 469 -3.09 6.38 10.64
CA GLY A 469 -4.02 5.93 11.68
C GLY A 469 -3.37 5.21 12.87
N ALA A 470 -2.05 5.14 12.96
CA ALA A 470 -1.39 4.54 14.14
C ALA A 470 -1.69 5.34 15.41
N THR A 471 -2.15 4.66 16.45
CA THR A 471 -2.64 5.27 17.70
C THR A 471 -1.61 5.27 18.83
N PHE A 472 -0.64 4.36 18.80
CA PHE A 472 0.43 4.25 19.78
C PHE A 472 1.73 3.74 19.15
N PHE A 473 2.82 3.84 19.90
CA PHE A 473 4.15 3.43 19.45
C PHE A 473 4.92 2.70 20.54
N LEU A 474 5.63 1.63 20.14
CA LEU A 474 6.53 0.88 21.01
C LEU A 474 7.98 1.18 20.64
N THR A 475 8.81 1.51 21.62
CA THR A 475 10.24 1.73 21.38
C THR A 475 11.02 0.44 21.55
N GLN A 476 12.20 0.36 20.92
CA GLN A 476 13.21 -0.62 21.33
C GLN A 476 13.69 -0.33 22.77
N PRO A 477 14.20 -1.34 23.51
CA PRO A 477 14.76 -1.14 24.84
C PRO A 477 15.98 -0.22 24.85
N VAL A 478 16.06 0.69 25.83
CA VAL A 478 17.18 1.64 26.01
C VAL A 478 18.01 1.33 27.27
N TYR A 479 19.31 1.65 27.24
CA TYR A 479 20.25 1.33 28.33
C TYR A 479 21.17 2.50 28.73
N ASP A 480 21.09 3.65 28.06
CA ASP A 480 21.87 4.85 28.39
C ASP A 480 21.04 6.13 28.32
N ASP A 481 21.57 7.21 28.90
CA ASP A 481 20.88 8.49 29.01
C ASP A 481 20.70 9.18 27.65
N LYS A 482 21.64 8.98 26.71
CA LYS A 482 21.58 9.59 25.39
C LYS A 482 20.41 9.05 24.57
N ASP A 483 20.18 7.73 24.61
CA ASP A 483 19.07 7.10 23.94
C ASP A 483 17.73 7.48 24.59
N ILE A 484 17.69 7.65 25.92
CA ILE A 484 16.52 8.17 26.65
C ILE A 484 16.19 9.60 26.21
N GLU A 485 17.17 10.50 26.18
CA GLU A 485 17.01 11.89 25.71
C GLU A 485 16.51 11.94 24.26
N THR A 486 16.98 11.01 23.42
CA THR A 486 16.53 10.89 22.03
C THR A 486 15.05 10.48 21.96
N LEU A 487 14.60 9.52 22.77
CA LEU A 487 13.20 9.14 22.85
C LEU A 487 12.31 10.28 23.35
N GLU A 488 12.77 11.03 24.36
CA GLU A 488 12.06 12.21 24.85
C GLU A 488 11.94 13.29 23.77
N TYR A 489 13.01 13.53 23.00
CA TYR A 489 12.99 14.44 21.87
C TYR A 489 11.96 14.02 20.79
N ILE A 490 11.96 12.74 20.42
CA ILE A 490 11.00 12.17 19.45
C ILE A 490 9.57 12.34 19.96
N LYS A 491 9.31 12.00 21.24
CA LYS A 491 8.00 12.14 21.89
C LYS A 491 7.52 13.59 21.84
N ARG A 492 8.38 14.55 22.20
CA ARG A 492 8.06 15.99 22.16
C ARG A 492 7.74 16.50 20.76
N LYS A 493 8.45 16.03 19.74
CA LYS A 493 8.25 16.47 18.34
C LYS A 493 7.01 15.86 17.67
N THR A 494 6.59 14.67 18.09
CA THR A 494 5.52 13.92 17.42
C THR A 494 4.19 13.94 18.19
N GLY A 495 4.25 14.10 19.51
CA GLY A 495 3.08 14.07 20.41
C GLY A 495 2.36 12.72 20.46
N VAL A 496 2.95 11.65 19.95
CA VAL A 496 2.31 10.32 19.87
C VAL A 496 2.29 9.63 21.22
N LYS A 497 1.36 8.68 21.43
CA LYS A 497 1.39 7.79 22.59
C LYS A 497 2.55 6.82 22.47
N MET A 498 3.39 6.71 23.50
CA MET A 498 4.65 5.97 23.46
C MET A 498 4.81 5.08 24.70
N LEU A 499 4.98 3.78 24.47
CA LEU A 499 5.41 2.83 25.51
C LEU A 499 6.91 2.61 25.38
N CYS A 500 7.65 2.94 26.45
CA CYS A 500 9.09 2.77 26.48
C CYS A 500 9.44 1.29 26.64
N GLY A 501 10.26 0.77 25.73
CA GLY A 501 10.80 -0.59 25.77
C GLY A 501 11.71 -0.79 26.99
N ILE A 502 11.48 -1.88 27.72
CA ILE A 502 12.28 -2.31 28.86
C ILE A 502 12.57 -3.80 28.69
N MET A 503 13.84 -4.17 28.67
CA MET A 503 14.26 -5.57 28.56
C MET A 503 15.37 -5.84 29.58
N PRO A 504 15.12 -6.65 30.62
CA PRO A 504 16.16 -7.00 31.58
C PRO A 504 17.20 -7.90 30.93
N LEU A 505 18.48 -7.52 31.05
CA LEU A 505 19.59 -8.37 30.64
C LEU A 505 19.86 -9.38 31.78
N VAL A 506 19.78 -10.69 31.50
CA VAL A 506 19.75 -11.70 32.57
C VAL A 506 21.11 -12.32 32.91
N SER A 507 22.14 -12.01 32.12
CA SER A 507 23.52 -12.47 32.33
C SER A 507 24.50 -11.68 31.45
N LYS A 508 25.80 -11.76 31.75
CA LYS A 508 26.86 -11.18 30.90
C LYS A 508 26.81 -11.68 29.46
N ARG A 509 26.54 -12.97 29.27
CA ARG A 509 26.37 -13.59 27.94
C ARG A 509 25.16 -13.01 27.21
N ASN A 510 24.03 -12.84 27.90
CA ASN A 510 22.84 -12.25 27.30
C ASN A 510 23.06 -10.77 26.97
N ALA A 511 23.67 -9.99 27.86
CA ALA A 511 24.03 -8.60 27.61
C ALA A 511 24.92 -8.45 26.37
N ASN A 512 25.97 -9.26 26.25
CA ASN A 512 26.83 -9.27 25.06
C ASN A 512 26.11 -9.72 23.79
N PHE A 513 25.18 -10.67 23.88
CA PHE A 513 24.36 -11.05 22.73
C PHE A 513 23.48 -9.88 22.26
N ILE A 514 22.76 -9.22 23.17
CA ILE A 514 21.93 -8.06 22.81
C ILE A 514 22.78 -6.94 22.20
N LYS A 515 23.93 -6.65 22.82
CA LYS A 515 24.86 -5.61 22.35
C LYS A 515 25.36 -5.83 20.92
N ASN A 516 25.71 -7.06 20.57
CA ASN A 516 26.45 -7.34 19.33
C ASN A 516 25.58 -7.93 18.22
N GLU A 517 24.48 -8.61 18.55
CA GLU A 517 23.68 -9.38 17.60
C GLU A 517 22.31 -8.75 17.32
N ILE A 518 21.83 -7.84 18.17
CA ILE A 518 20.51 -7.22 18.00
C ILE A 518 20.65 -5.82 17.43
N THR A 519 20.26 -5.67 16.17
CA THR A 519 20.32 -4.39 15.47
C THR A 519 19.37 -3.38 16.06
N GLY A 520 19.90 -2.19 16.29
CA GLY A 520 19.12 -1.02 16.72
C GLY A 520 18.98 -0.85 18.22
N ILE A 521 19.57 -1.75 19.02
CA ILE A 521 19.70 -1.60 20.47
C ILE A 521 21.17 -1.29 20.80
N THR A 522 21.40 -0.21 21.55
CA THR A 522 22.74 0.12 22.06
C THR A 522 22.84 -0.34 23.52
N VAL A 523 23.84 -1.17 23.83
CA VAL A 523 24.17 -1.54 25.22
C VAL A 523 25.60 -1.06 25.51
N PRO A 524 25.78 -0.05 26.39
CA PRO A 524 27.10 0.47 26.71
C PRO A 524 27.92 -0.54 27.53
N ASN A 525 29.25 -0.45 27.45
CA ASN A 525 30.16 -1.31 28.24
C ASN A 525 29.88 -1.19 29.74
N SER A 526 29.58 0.03 30.22
CA SER A 526 29.23 0.27 31.62
C SER A 526 28.06 -0.58 32.12
N ILE A 527 27.14 -1.01 31.25
CA ILE A 527 26.04 -1.91 31.60
C ILE A 527 26.49 -3.37 31.55
N VAL A 528 27.31 -3.76 30.57
CA VAL A 528 27.88 -5.12 30.47
C VAL A 528 28.79 -5.43 31.66
N ASP A 529 29.57 -4.44 32.11
CA ASP A 529 30.54 -4.56 33.19
C ASP A 529 29.90 -4.70 34.58
N LEU A 530 28.58 -4.47 34.70
CA LEU A 530 27.81 -4.78 35.91
C LEU A 530 27.63 -6.29 36.14
N TYR A 531 27.91 -7.12 35.13
CA TYR A 531 27.78 -8.56 35.21
C TYR A 531 29.15 -9.22 35.35
N ASP A 532 29.30 -10.04 36.39
CA ASP A 532 30.44 -10.94 36.56
C ASP A 532 30.12 -12.33 35.97
N GLU A 533 31.13 -13.04 35.46
CA GLU A 533 30.95 -14.38 34.88
C GLU A 533 30.61 -15.44 35.92
N SER A 534 30.98 -15.21 37.19
CA SER A 534 30.68 -16.09 38.32
C SER A 534 29.26 -15.95 38.87
N MET A 535 28.50 -14.93 38.43
CA MET A 535 27.14 -14.69 38.92
C MET A 535 26.22 -15.88 38.60
N THR A 536 25.42 -16.25 39.61
CA THR A 536 24.30 -17.17 39.46
C THR A 536 23.22 -16.57 38.54
N LYS A 537 22.29 -17.43 38.09
CA LYS A 537 21.15 -16.98 37.28
C LYS A 537 20.24 -16.02 38.06
N GLU A 538 20.08 -16.21 39.38
CA GLU A 538 19.32 -15.28 40.21
C GLU A 538 20.01 -13.92 40.32
N GLU A 539 21.32 -13.89 40.58
CA GLU A 539 22.10 -12.64 40.70
C GLU A 539 22.10 -11.85 39.40
N GLY A 540 22.39 -12.49 38.27
CA GLY A 540 22.34 -11.85 36.95
C GLY A 540 20.95 -11.28 36.63
N ARG A 541 19.88 -12.02 36.95
CA ARG A 541 18.51 -11.52 36.81
C ARG A 541 18.26 -10.30 37.69
N ALA A 542 18.72 -10.32 38.95
CA ALA A 542 18.54 -9.21 39.87
C ALA A 542 19.22 -7.93 39.36
N VAL A 543 20.42 -8.03 38.78
CA VAL A 543 21.11 -6.90 38.12
C VAL A 543 20.27 -6.37 36.95
N GLY A 544 19.77 -7.25 36.09
CA GLY A 544 18.91 -6.86 34.96
C GLY A 544 17.62 -6.16 35.36
N ILE A 545 16.98 -6.62 36.45
CA ILE A 545 15.78 -5.98 37.01
C ILE A 545 16.12 -4.62 37.60
N LYS A 546 17.26 -4.46 38.28
CA LYS A 546 17.72 -3.17 38.81
C LYS A 546 17.93 -2.15 37.69
N ILE A 547 18.63 -2.53 36.62
CA ILE A 547 18.81 -1.68 35.43
C ILE A 547 17.46 -1.28 34.85
N SER A 548 16.56 -2.25 34.69
CA SER A 548 15.21 -2.01 34.16
C SER A 548 14.43 -1.01 35.02
N ALA A 549 14.51 -1.12 36.36
CA ALA A 549 13.87 -0.20 37.30
C ALA A 549 14.43 1.22 37.18
N ASP A 550 15.74 1.37 36.99
CA ASP A 550 16.37 2.68 36.82
C ASP A 550 15.96 3.33 35.49
N ILE A 551 15.87 2.56 34.40
CA ILE A 551 15.36 3.06 33.11
C ILE A 551 13.88 3.44 33.23
N MET A 552 13.05 2.64 33.90
CA MET A 552 11.63 2.97 34.13
C MET A 552 11.48 4.30 34.90
N LYS A 553 12.31 4.57 35.90
CA LYS A 553 12.32 5.85 36.62
C LYS A 553 12.69 7.02 35.71
N LYS A 554 13.78 6.88 34.95
CA LYS A 554 14.28 7.94 34.05
C LYS A 554 13.32 8.28 32.91
N THR A 555 12.50 7.32 32.49
CA THR A 555 11.53 7.48 31.39
C THR A 555 10.11 7.77 31.88
N TYR A 556 9.88 7.76 33.20
CA TYR A 556 8.55 7.83 33.78
C TYR A 556 7.79 9.08 33.35
N ASP A 557 8.42 10.26 33.35
CA ASP A 557 7.72 11.52 33.13
C ASP A 557 7.16 11.67 31.71
N PHE A 558 7.89 11.21 30.68
CA PHE A 558 7.48 11.39 29.28
C PHE A 558 6.80 10.16 28.66
N ALA A 559 7.03 8.95 29.17
CA ALA A 559 6.42 7.73 28.63
C ALA A 559 4.93 7.64 29.02
N ASP A 560 4.05 7.22 28.11
CA ASP A 560 2.64 6.93 28.46
C ASP A 560 2.50 5.55 29.13
N GLY A 561 3.57 4.77 29.16
CA GLY A 561 3.62 3.46 29.78
C GLY A 561 4.89 2.70 29.41
N PHE A 562 4.91 1.41 29.76
CA PHE A 562 6.06 0.54 29.58
C PHE A 562 5.72 -0.66 28.72
N TYR A 563 6.70 -1.05 27.92
CA TYR A 563 6.67 -2.21 27.05
C TYR A 563 7.75 -3.19 27.47
N PHE A 564 7.37 -4.32 28.08
CA PHE A 564 8.31 -5.29 28.62
C PHE A 564 8.58 -6.43 27.65
N THR A 565 9.83 -6.58 27.20
CA THR A 565 10.26 -7.80 26.51
C THR A 565 10.80 -8.78 27.53
N ILE A 566 10.18 -9.96 27.66
CA ILE A 566 10.55 -10.96 28.68
C ILE A 566 11.49 -12.01 28.07
N PRO A 567 12.80 -12.00 28.39
CA PRO A 567 13.72 -13.00 27.87
C PRO A 567 13.27 -14.42 28.22
N PHE A 568 13.14 -15.26 27.19
CA PHE A 568 12.74 -16.67 27.31
C PHE A 568 11.36 -16.88 27.96
N ASN A 569 10.48 -15.88 27.91
CA ASN A 569 9.12 -15.91 28.45
C ASN A 569 9.04 -16.26 29.95
N ARG A 570 10.11 -16.03 30.74
CA ARG A 570 10.18 -16.48 32.15
C ARG A 570 9.20 -15.75 33.06
N THR A 571 8.30 -16.50 33.73
CA THR A 571 7.29 -15.90 34.62
C THR A 571 7.92 -15.11 35.77
N GLN A 572 9.04 -15.60 36.33
CA GLN A 572 9.76 -14.92 37.42
C GLN A 572 10.27 -13.53 37.01
N THR A 573 10.75 -13.38 35.77
CA THR A 573 11.23 -12.11 35.24
C THR A 573 10.07 -11.13 35.05
N ALA A 574 8.96 -11.62 34.48
CA ALA A 574 7.74 -10.82 34.35
C ALA A 574 7.21 -10.32 35.71
N LYS A 575 7.19 -11.20 36.72
CA LYS A 575 6.80 -10.85 38.09
C LYS A 575 7.67 -9.75 38.68
N ALA A 576 8.98 -9.85 38.52
CA ALA A 576 9.91 -8.85 39.06
C ALA A 576 9.74 -7.48 38.38
N LEU A 577 9.62 -7.42 37.05
CA LEU A 577 9.39 -6.16 36.33
C LEU A 577 8.06 -5.49 36.73
N LEU A 578 6.98 -6.27 36.81
CA LEU A 578 5.67 -5.75 37.22
C LEU A 578 5.70 -5.20 38.64
N LEU A 579 6.44 -5.83 39.55
CA LEU A 579 6.62 -5.33 40.91
C LEU A 579 7.33 -3.97 40.92
N GLU A 580 8.39 -3.80 40.13
CA GLU A 580 9.09 -2.51 40.03
C GLU A 580 8.21 -1.42 39.40
N ALA A 581 7.45 -1.74 38.34
CA ALA A 581 6.52 -0.81 37.72
C ALA A 581 5.44 -0.31 38.69
N LYS A 582 4.90 -1.22 39.52
CA LYS A 582 3.92 -0.90 40.56
C LYS A 582 4.46 0.00 41.66
N LYS A 583 5.78 0.07 41.87
CA LYS A 583 6.39 1.00 42.85
C LYS A 583 6.47 2.43 42.33
N LEU A 584 6.34 2.64 41.01
CA LEU A 584 6.39 3.95 40.37
C LEU A 584 5.01 4.58 40.18
N SER A 585 3.97 3.74 40.15
CA SER A 585 2.55 4.14 40.07
C SER A 585 2.01 4.48 41.45
#